data_AF-A0A8T4CJ25-F1
#
_entry.id   AF-A0A8T4CJ25-F1
#
_cell.length_a   1.000
_cell.length_b   1.000
_cell.length_c   1.000
_cell.angle_alpha   90.00
_cell.angle_beta   90.00
_cell.angle_gamma   90.00
#
_symmetry.space_group_name_H-M   'P 1'
#
loop_
_entity.id
_entity.type
_entity.pdbx_description
1 polymer ?
#
loop_
_entity_poly.entity_id
_entity_poly.type
_entity_poly.pdbx_seq_one_letter_code
_entity_poly.pdbx_strand_id
1 'polypeptide(L)' 'IMAASMMLDYLGEKEAAAKIEKAVMNVLSEGKVRTADLGGSSTTSEMSDAIASKVKAL' A
#
# COMPACT_ATOMS: atom_id res chain seq x y z
N ILE A 1 -3.58 -2.22 -5.90
CA ILE A 1 -3.77 -1.37 -4.70
C ILE A 1 -3.90 0.11 -5.09
N MET A 2 -2.92 0.73 -5.76
CA MET A 2 -3.04 2.14 -6.19
C MET A 2 -4.29 2.44 -7.03
N ALA A 3 -4.64 1.57 -7.96
CA ALA A 3 -5.89 1.70 -8.72
C ALA A 3 -7.15 1.73 -7.83
N ALA A 4 -7.16 0.97 -6.72
CA ALA A 4 -8.26 0.99 -5.76
C ALA A 4 -8.27 2.31 -4.96
N SER A 5 -7.10 2.87 -4.63
CA SER A 5 -6.97 4.20 -4.03
C SER A 5 -7.58 5.28 -4.94
N MET A 6 -7.20 5.27 -6.23
CA MET A 6 -7.75 6.20 -7.23
C MET A 6 -9.27 6.04 -7.40
N MET A 7 -9.77 4.81 -7.36
CA MET A 7 -11.20 4.52 -7.43
C MET A 7 -11.95 5.10 -6.21
N LEU A 8 -11.41 4.94 -5.01
CA LEU A 8 -12.00 5.49 -3.79
C LEU A 8 -12.03 7.03 -3.83
N ASP A 9 -10.94 7.66 -4.28
CA ASP A 9 -10.90 9.11 -4.47
C ASP A 9 -11.98 9.57 -5.47
N TYR A 10 -12.13 8.88 -6.60
CA TYR A 10 -13.19 9.13 -7.58
C TYR A 10 -14.61 9.00 -6.99
N LEU A 11 -14.82 8.01 -6.11
CA LEU A 11 -16.10 7.79 -5.43
C LEU A 11 -16.37 8.80 -4.29
N GLY A 12 -15.43 9.68 -3.98
CA GLY A 12 -15.54 10.67 -2.90
C GLY A 12 -15.01 10.19 -1.55
N GLU A 13 -14.51 8.95 -1.47
CA GLU A 13 -13.91 8.32 -0.27
C GLU A 13 -12.46 8.78 -0.06
N LYS A 14 -12.25 10.11 0.02
CA LYS A 14 -10.93 10.75 0.00
C LYS A 14 -10.04 10.34 1.17
N GLU A 15 -10.62 10.21 2.37
CA GLU A 15 -9.85 9.79 3.55
C GLU A 15 -9.33 8.35 3.40
N ALA A 16 -10.18 7.44 2.90
CA ALA A 16 -9.81 6.06 2.65
C ALA A 16 -8.74 5.95 1.56
N ALA A 17 -8.88 6.71 0.47
CA ALA A 17 -7.89 6.81 -0.59
C ALA A 17 -6.53 7.31 -0.04
N ALA A 18 -6.52 8.45 0.65
CA ALA A 18 -5.29 9.01 1.23
C ALA A 18 -4.62 8.05 2.22
N LYS A 19 -5.42 7.31 3.01
CA LYS A 19 -4.92 6.31 3.96
C LYS A 19 -4.24 5.14 3.25
N ILE A 20 -4.82 4.62 2.16
CA ILE A 20 -4.21 3.55 1.35
C ILE A 20 -2.94 4.05 0.68
N GLU A 21 -2.97 5.23 0.06
CA GLU A 21 -1.81 5.81 -0.62
C GLU A 21 -0.64 5.98 0.35
N LYS A 22 -0.89 6.58 1.52
CA LYS A 22 0.11 6.76 2.58
C LYS A 22 0.67 5.42 3.09
N ALA A 23 -0.18 4.42 3.28
CA ALA A 23 0.26 3.10 3.70
C ALA A 23 1.22 2.46 2.68
N VAL A 24 0.89 2.52 1.39
CA VAL A 24 1.76 2.00 0.32
C VAL A 24 3.09 2.75 0.29
N MET A 25 3.05 4.08 0.36
CA MET A 25 4.27 4.91 0.36
C MET A 25 5.18 4.60 1.55
N ASN A 26 4.61 4.40 2.73
CA ASN A 26 5.37 4.01 3.93
C ASN A 26 6.06 2.64 3.75
N VAL A 27 5.36 1.62 3.24
CA VAL A 27 5.97 0.30 3.01
C VAL A 27 7.11 0.38 1.99
N LEU A 28 6.89 1.10 0.88
CA LEU A 28 7.90 1.25 -0.16
C LEU A 28 9.14 2.03 0.33
N SER A 29 8.91 3.08 1.13
CA SER A 29 9.97 3.93 1.71
C SER A 29 10.79 3.19 2.76
N GLU A 30 10.16 2.31 3.55
CA GLU A 30 10.87 1.44 4.49
C GLU A 30 11.77 0.42 3.78
N GLY A 31 11.39 0.00 2.56
CA GLY A 31 12.20 -0.88 1.72
C GLY A 31 12.39 -2.31 2.24
N LYS A 32 11.77 -2.67 3.37
CA LYS A 32 11.89 -3.99 4.03
C LYS A 32 11.13 -5.09 3.31
N VAL A 33 9.93 -4.78 2.81
CA VAL A 33 9.07 -5.71 2.06
C VAL A 33 9.03 -5.22 0.62
N ARG A 34 9.65 -5.99 -0.27
CA ARG A 34 9.79 -5.65 -1.69
C ARG A 34 9.67 -6.91 -2.51
N THR A 35 8.82 -6.86 -3.52
CA THR A 35 8.67 -7.95 -4.47
C THR A 35 9.87 -8.05 -5.41
N ALA A 36 9.99 -9.17 -6.13
CA ALA A 36 11.12 -9.45 -7.01
C ALA A 36 11.33 -8.39 -8.11
N ASP A 37 10.25 -7.84 -8.65
CA ASP A 37 10.27 -6.77 -9.66
C ASP A 37 10.81 -5.43 -9.11
N LEU A 38 10.75 -5.24 -7.78
CA LEU A 38 11.30 -4.07 -7.08
C LEU A 38 12.67 -4.36 -6.44
N GLY A 39 13.34 -5.44 -6.86
CA GLY A 39 14.67 -5.81 -6.38
C GLY A 39 14.69 -6.43 -4.98
N GLY A 40 13.56 -6.94 -4.51
CA GLY A 40 13.46 -7.70 -3.26
C GLY A 40 13.21 -9.19 -3.49
N SER A 41 12.79 -9.88 -2.44
CA SER A 41 12.47 -11.31 -2.47
C SER A 41 11.11 -11.63 -1.82
N SER A 42 10.35 -10.61 -1.44
CA SER A 42 9.04 -10.78 -0.83
C SER A 42 8.01 -11.25 -1.86
N THR A 43 7.04 -12.00 -1.39
CA THR A 43 5.88 -12.43 -2.15
C THR A 43 4.83 -11.32 -2.25
N THR A 44 3.90 -11.46 -3.19
CA THR A 44 2.74 -10.57 -3.31
C THR A 44 1.92 -10.53 -2.03
N SER A 45 1.76 -11.67 -1.35
CA SER A 45 1.00 -11.76 -0.09
C SER A 45 1.67 -10.98 1.03
N GLU A 46 2.99 -11.14 1.21
CA GLU A 46 3.75 -10.37 2.20
C GLU A 46 3.67 -8.86 1.94
N MET A 47 3.74 -8.44 0.67
CA MET A 47 3.53 -7.03 0.28
C MET A 47 2.13 -6.54 0.68
N SER A 48 1.07 -7.32 0.41
CA SER A 48 -0.29 -6.95 0.79
C SER A 48 -0.51 -6.90 2.29
N ASP A 49 0.07 -7.84 3.04
CA ASP A 49 -0.03 -7.90 4.51
C ASP A 49 0.67 -6.71 5.16
N ALA A 50 1.86 -6.35 4.65
CA ALA A 50 2.59 -5.17 5.10
C ALA A 50 1.77 -3.89 4.89
N ILE A 51 1.17 -3.72 3.70
CA ILE A 51 0.32 -2.56 3.40
C ILE A 51 -0.93 -2.56 4.30
N ALA A 52 -1.62 -3.69 4.46
CA ALA A 52 -2.80 -3.80 5.30
C ALA A 52 -2.50 -3.46 6.78
N SER A 53 -1.34 -3.90 7.29
CA SER A 53 -0.87 -3.54 8.63
C SER A 53 -0.66 -2.03 8.76
N LYS A 54 -0.01 -1.37 7.78
CA LYS A 54 0.16 0.10 7.79
C LYS A 54 -1.16 0.84 7.71
N VAL A 55 -2.13 0.38 6.91
CA VAL A 55 -3.47 0.97 6.86
C VAL A 55 -4.13 0.89 8.23
N LYS A 56 -4.07 -0.24 8.94
CA LYS A 56 -4.68 -0.37 10.28
C LYS A 56 -4.05 0.52 11.36
N ALA A 57 -2.78 0.89 11.18
CA ALA A 57 -2.03 1.73 12.11
C ALA A 57 -2.16 3.24 11.87
N LEU A 58 -2.66 3.64 10.70
CA LEU A 58 -3.02 5.03 10.36
C LEU A 58 -4.46 5.34 10.80
#